data_AF-A0A2R7Y8U7-F1
#
_entry.id   AF-A0A2R7Y8U7-F1
#
_cell.length_a   1.000
_cell.length_b   1.000
_cell.length_c   1.000
_cell.angle_alpha   90.00
_cell.angle_beta   90.00
_cell.angle_gamma   90.00
#
_symmetry.space_group_name_H-M   'P 1'
#
loop_
_entity.id
_entity.type
_entity.pdbx_description
1 polymer ?
#
loop_
_entity_poly.entity_id
_entity_poly.type
_entity_poly.pdbx_seq_one_letter_code
_entity_poly.pdbx_strand_id
1 'polypeptide(L)'
;MACDVLEGKQHKMVCPRCGATYSYLRSKRVGDRVYQYAVHYSGKGKERRARYCYLGPSGTYRYVEDLLGLDLGGLSSFDVVSVIEAAVDRLYSLKGRGTNLPLSRLESIVERIMGLIQRM
;
A
#
# COMPACT_ATOMS: atom_id res chain seq x y z
N MET A 1 -26.99 -1.27 14.37
CA MET A 1 -26.50 -2.26 13.40
C MET A 1 -25.04 -2.52 13.68
N ALA A 2 -24.73 -3.77 14.00
CA ALA A 2 -23.48 -4.25 14.56
C ALA A 2 -22.30 -4.08 13.58
N CYS A 3 -21.15 -3.66 14.09
CA CYS A 3 -19.88 -3.78 13.39
C CYS A 3 -19.37 -5.20 13.63
N ASP A 4 -19.62 -6.10 12.69
CA ASP A 4 -19.12 -7.47 12.74
C ASP A 4 -17.58 -7.44 12.65
N VAL A 5 -16.93 -7.80 13.76
CA VAL A 5 -15.48 -7.94 13.87
C VAL A 5 -15.15 -9.31 13.29
N LEU A 6 -14.74 -9.36 12.02
CA LEU A 6 -14.26 -10.60 11.41
C LEU A 6 -12.97 -11.06 12.12
N GLU A 7 -13.02 -12.30 12.63
CA GLU A 7 -12.08 -12.93 13.56
C GLU A 7 -10.65 -13.05 12.99
N GLY A 8 -9.67 -12.69 13.83
CA GLY A 8 -8.26 -12.62 13.46
C GLY A 8 -7.51 -13.96 13.57
N LYS A 9 -6.99 -14.44 12.44
CA LYS A 9 -5.82 -15.34 12.43
C LYS A 9 -4.55 -14.49 12.59
N GLN A 10 -3.76 -14.77 13.64
CA GLN A 10 -2.47 -14.13 13.88
C GLN A 10 -1.42 -14.59 12.85
N HIS A 11 -1.39 -13.98 11.68
CA HIS A 11 -0.17 -13.90 10.90
C HIS A 11 0.54 -12.60 11.32
N LYS A 12 1.78 -12.69 11.82
CA LYS A 12 2.63 -11.51 12.06
C LYS A 12 3.00 -10.90 10.71
N MET A 13 2.06 -10.18 10.10
CA MET A 13 2.25 -9.50 8.83
C MET A 13 3.01 -8.19 9.07
N VAL A 14 3.96 -7.88 8.20
CA VAL A 14 4.74 -6.63 8.26
C VAL A 14 3.88 -5.50 7.70
N CYS A 15 3.80 -4.38 8.40
CA CYS A 15 3.02 -3.23 7.97
C CYS A 15 3.73 -2.53 6.80
N PRO A 16 3.10 -2.44 5.62
CA PRO A 16 3.72 -1.83 4.44
C PRO A 16 3.92 -0.31 4.62
N ARG A 17 3.15 0.33 5.52
CA ARG A 17 3.28 1.77 5.80
C ARG A 17 4.48 2.11 6.70
N CYS A 18 4.91 1.22 7.59
CA CYS A 18 5.90 1.59 8.61
C CYS A 18 6.93 0.51 8.96
N GLY A 19 6.89 -0.66 8.31
CA GLY A 19 7.83 -1.76 8.53
C GLY A 19 7.67 -2.54 9.84
N ALA A 20 6.82 -2.10 10.78
CA ALA A 20 6.58 -2.81 12.02
C ALA A 20 5.59 -3.97 11.83
N THR A 21 5.70 -5.04 12.62
CA THR A 21 4.67 -6.07 12.65
C THR A 21 3.34 -5.47 13.14
N TYR A 22 2.25 -5.78 12.44
CA TYR A 22 0.92 -5.43 12.89
C TYR A 22 0.20 -6.68 13.40
N SER A 23 -0.74 -6.47 14.31
CA SER A 23 -1.47 -7.55 14.97
C SER A 23 -2.66 -8.04 14.14
N TYR A 24 -3.38 -7.12 13.49
CA TYR A 24 -4.48 -7.42 12.57
C TYR A 24 -4.82 -6.23 11.67
N LEU A 25 -5.57 -6.49 10.59
CA LEU A 25 -6.17 -5.45 9.75
C LEU A 25 -7.56 -5.08 10.29
N ARG A 26 -7.83 -3.77 10.35
CA ARG A 26 -9.14 -3.23 10.73
C ARG A 26 -9.75 -2.49 9.56
N SER A 27 -10.98 -2.84 9.23
CA SER A 27 -11.79 -2.09 8.27
C SER A 27 -12.68 -1.07 8.99
N LYS A 28 -12.78 0.14 8.46
CA LYS A 28 -13.68 1.19 8.92
C LYS A 28 -14.57 1.63 7.76
N ARG A 29 -15.88 1.48 7.89
CA ARG A 29 -16.84 2.01 6.92
C ARG A 29 -17.16 3.48 7.24
N VAL A 30 -17.11 4.36 6.24
CA VAL A 30 -17.56 5.76 6.33
C VAL A 30 -18.34 6.06 5.06
N GLY A 31 -19.66 6.25 5.19
CA GLY A 31 -20.57 6.32 4.04
C GLY A 31 -20.58 5.00 3.26
N ASP A 32 -20.34 5.08 1.96
CA ASP A 32 -20.23 3.97 1.00
C ASP A 32 -18.83 3.35 0.94
N ARG A 33 -17.84 3.90 1.67
CA ARG A 33 -16.44 3.51 1.58
C ARG A 33 -15.97 2.68 2.74
N VAL A 34 -15.04 1.78 2.46
CA VAL A 34 -14.32 0.97 3.46
C VAL A 34 -12.84 1.33 3.44
N TYR A 35 -12.29 1.62 4.61
CA TYR A 35 -10.90 2.03 4.81
C TYR A 35 -10.17 1.00 5.64
N GLN A 36 -8.97 0.61 5.21
CA GLN A 36 -8.13 -0.39 5.87
C GLN A 36 -7.07 0.28 6.75
N TYR A 37 -6.84 -0.32 7.92
CA TYR A 37 -5.84 0.10 8.88
C TYR A 37 -5.07 -1.12 9.40
N ALA A 38 -3.74 -1.06 9.41
CA ALA A 38 -2.92 -1.97 10.20
C ALA A 38 -2.97 -1.54 11.67
N VAL A 39 -3.37 -2.45 12.56
CA VAL A 39 -3.43 -2.20 14.00
C VAL A 39 -2.19 -2.78 14.67
N HIS A 40 -1.45 -1.94 15.38
CA HIS A 40 -0.25 -2.30 16.12
C HIS A 40 -0.55 -2.22 17.62
N TYR A 41 -0.36 -3.32 18.34
CA TYR A 41 -0.35 -3.28 19.80
C TYR A 41 1.07 -3.14 20.34
N SER A 42 1.25 -2.26 21.31
CA SER A 42 2.46 -2.17 22.13
C SER A 42 2.09 -2.16 23.62
N GLY A 43 3.05 -2.52 24.48
CA GLY A 43 2.85 -2.63 25.94
C GLY A 43 2.29 -3.99 26.40
N LYS A 44 2.26 -4.20 27.72
CA LYS A 44 1.75 -5.43 28.38
C LYS A 44 0.66 -5.06 29.40
N GLY A 45 -0.34 -5.94 29.59
CA GLY A 45 -1.37 -5.77 30.61
C GLY A 45 -2.20 -4.49 30.43
N LYS A 46 -2.36 -3.71 31.51
CA LYS A 46 -3.18 -2.48 31.53
C LYS A 46 -2.59 -1.32 30.71
N GLU A 47 -1.33 -1.41 30.31
CA GLU A 47 -0.66 -0.38 29.49
C GLU A 47 -0.71 -0.66 27.98
N ARG A 48 -1.53 -1.63 27.54
CA ARG A 48 -1.66 -1.97 26.13
C ARG A 48 -2.20 -0.78 25.34
N ARG A 49 -1.40 -0.24 24.42
CA ARG A 49 -1.78 0.84 23.50
C ARG A 49 -1.96 0.31 22.10
N ALA A 50 -2.97 0.83 21.38
CA ALA A 50 -3.20 0.55 19.97
C ALA A 50 -2.76 1.75 19.13
N ARG A 51 -1.94 1.51 18.11
CA ARG A 51 -1.63 2.46 17.04
C ARG A 51 -2.24 1.98 15.74
N TYR A 52 -2.79 2.90 14.94
CA TYR A 52 -3.41 2.60 13.66
C TYR A 52 -2.60 3.22 12.51
N CYS A 53 -2.15 2.40 11.57
CA CYS A 53 -1.57 2.84 10.31
C CYS A 53 -2.63 2.72 9.21
N TYR A 54 -3.16 3.84 8.73
CA TYR A 54 -4.07 3.86 7.57
C TYR A 54 -3.33 3.35 6.33
N LEU A 55 -3.90 2.33 5.67
CA LEU A 55 -3.33 1.67 4.49
C LEU A 55 -3.99 2.11 3.19
N GLY A 56 -5.20 2.68 3.26
CA GLY A 56 -5.94 3.09 2.08
C GLY A 56 -7.40 2.65 2.11
N PRO A 57 -8.18 2.97 1.08
CA PRO A 57 -9.46 2.35 0.83
C PRO A 57 -9.28 0.85 0.53
N SER A 58 -10.30 0.06 0.84
CA SER A 58 -10.37 -1.38 0.52
C SER A 58 -10.68 -1.65 -0.95
N GLY A 59 -10.99 -0.61 -1.72
CA GLY A 59 -11.15 -0.61 -3.17
C GLY A 59 -10.39 0.60 -3.72
N THR A 60 -10.93 1.25 -4.74
CA THR A 60 -10.24 2.31 -5.49
C THR A 60 -10.23 3.68 -4.80
N TYR A 61 -9.18 4.48 -5.01
CA TYR A 61 -9.23 5.93 -4.79
C TYR A 61 -9.93 6.63 -5.96
N ARG A 62 -11.08 7.25 -5.68
CA ARG A 62 -11.97 7.91 -6.67
C ARG A 62 -11.34 8.93 -7.62
N TYR A 63 -10.28 9.62 -7.23
CA TYR A 63 -9.73 10.73 -8.03
C TYR A 63 -8.30 10.51 -8.49
N VAL A 64 -7.49 9.86 -7.65
CA VAL A 64 -6.05 9.70 -7.91
C VAL A 64 -5.79 8.56 -8.87
N GLU A 65 -6.55 7.46 -8.79
CA GLU A 65 -6.38 6.31 -9.68
C GLU A 65 -6.84 6.63 -11.09
N ASP A 66 -7.97 7.34 -11.25
CA ASP A 66 -8.44 7.81 -12.56
C ASP A 66 -7.42 8.73 -13.25
N LEU A 67 -6.77 9.60 -12.46
CA LEU A 67 -5.79 10.55 -12.97
C LEU A 67 -4.48 9.85 -13.39
N LEU A 68 -4.02 8.88 -12.60
CA LEU A 68 -2.72 8.23 -12.78
C LEU A 68 -2.80 6.96 -13.62
N GLY A 69 -3.97 6.33 -13.72
CA GLY A 69 -4.18 5.01 -14.30
C GLY A 69 -3.51 3.89 -13.49
N LEU A 70 -3.41 4.05 -12.18
CA LEU A 70 -2.79 3.10 -11.25
C LEU A 70 -3.80 2.69 -10.20
N ASP A 71 -3.95 1.40 -9.91
CA ASP A 71 -4.71 0.93 -8.74
C ASP A 71 -3.83 1.11 -7.50
N LEU A 72 -4.28 1.95 -6.55
CA LEU A 72 -3.55 2.30 -5.35
C LEU A 72 -4.27 1.78 -4.08
N GLY A 73 -5.40 1.09 -4.25
CA GLY A 73 -6.19 0.53 -3.17
C GLY A 73 -5.44 -0.55 -2.39
N GLY A 74 -5.73 -0.67 -1.09
CA GLY A 74 -5.37 -1.87 -0.32
C GLY A 74 -3.90 -2.15 -0.04
N LEU A 75 -2.95 -1.28 -0.44
CA LEU A 75 -1.49 -1.50 -0.40
C LEU A 75 -0.97 -2.39 0.75
N SER A 76 -0.77 -3.67 0.44
CA SER A 76 0.03 -4.68 1.14
C SER A 76 1.41 -4.83 0.47
N SER A 77 2.29 -5.67 1.01
CA SER A 77 3.61 -5.90 0.40
C SER A 77 3.53 -6.52 -1.01
N PHE A 78 2.48 -7.30 -1.30
CA PHE A 78 2.26 -7.88 -2.62
C PHE A 78 1.73 -6.84 -3.62
N ASP A 79 0.90 -5.91 -3.16
CA ASP A 79 0.31 -4.88 -4.01
C ASP A 79 1.34 -3.86 -4.51
N VAL A 80 2.46 -3.68 -3.80
CA VAL A 80 3.54 -2.79 -4.24
C VAL A 80 4.15 -3.23 -5.57
N VAL A 81 4.31 -4.53 -5.80
CA VAL A 81 4.88 -5.04 -7.07
C VAL A 81 3.92 -4.75 -8.22
N SER A 82 2.64 -5.03 -8.04
CA SER A 82 1.60 -4.75 -9.04
C SER A 82 1.50 -3.26 -9.38
N VAL A 83 1.67 -2.38 -8.39
CA VAL A 83 1.72 -0.93 -8.61
C VAL A 83 2.94 -0.53 -9.45
N ILE A 84 4.10 -1.17 -9.21
CA ILE A 84 5.32 -0.93 -10.01
C ILE A 84 5.10 -1.37 -11.46
N GLU A 85 4.52 -2.56 -11.69
CA GLU A 85 4.19 -3.05 -13.03
C GLU A 85 3.27 -2.05 -13.76
N ALA A 86 2.16 -1.65 -13.13
CA ALA A 86 1.24 -0.67 -13.69
C ALA A 86 1.92 0.69 -13.98
N ALA A 87 2.84 1.12 -13.11
CA ALA A 87 3.60 2.35 -13.30
C ALA A 87 4.56 2.24 -14.51
N VAL A 88 5.20 1.09 -14.71
CA VAL A 88 6.05 0.83 -15.88
C VAL A 88 5.23 0.85 -17.17
N ASP A 89 4.08 0.17 -17.20
CA ASP A 89 3.18 0.18 -18.37
C ASP A 89 2.70 1.59 -18.71
N ARG A 90 2.42 2.39 -17.68
CA ARG A 90 2.06 3.80 -17.86
C ARG A 90 3.19 4.62 -18.47
N LEU A 91 4.44 4.39 -18.06
CA LEU A 91 5.61 5.07 -18.65
C LEU A 91 5.78 4.71 -20.13
N TYR A 92 5.61 3.44 -20.51
CA TYR A 92 5.62 3.04 -21.92
C TYR A 92 4.53 3.75 -22.73
N SER A 93 3.32 3.83 -22.19
CA SER A 93 2.19 4.50 -22.82
C SER A 93 2.42 6.00 -23.02
N LEU A 94 3.16 6.65 -22.11
CA LEU A 94 3.50 8.07 -22.19
C LEU A 94 4.63 8.33 -23.20
N LYS A 95 5.64 7.46 -23.26
CA LYS A 95 6.73 7.56 -24.24
C LYS A 95 6.21 7.58 -25.68
N GLY A 96 5.19 6.77 -25.98
CA GLY A 96 4.52 6.77 -27.30
C GLY A 96 3.77 8.06 -27.66
N ARG A 97 3.50 8.94 -26.67
CA ARG A 97 2.80 10.22 -26.84
C ARG A 97 3.73 11.42 -26.95
N GLY A 98 5.05 11.22 -27.02
CA GLY A 98 6.04 12.30 -27.15
C GLY A 98 6.23 13.15 -25.89
N THR A 99 5.82 12.67 -24.72
CA THR A 99 6.05 13.37 -23.46
C THR A 99 7.53 13.34 -23.07
N ASN A 100 8.04 14.46 -22.55
CA ASN A 100 9.43 14.58 -22.12
C ASN A 100 9.62 13.89 -20.76
N LEU A 101 9.97 12.60 -20.78
CA LEU A 101 10.25 11.83 -19.56
C LEU A 101 11.62 12.24 -19.00
N PRO A 102 11.76 12.45 -17.67
CA PRO A 102 13.04 12.76 -17.06
C PRO A 102 13.91 11.50 -16.98
N LEU A 103 14.59 11.16 -18.09
CA LEU A 103 15.35 9.91 -18.27
C LEU A 103 16.39 9.68 -17.16
N SER A 104 17.11 10.72 -16.74
CA SER A 104 18.09 10.63 -15.65
C SER A 104 17.48 10.18 -14.32
N ARG A 105 16.22 10.56 -14.07
CA ARG A 105 15.50 10.13 -12.86
C ARG A 105 15.05 8.67 -12.97
N LEU A 106 14.72 8.20 -14.17
CA LEU A 106 14.37 6.80 -14.42
C LEU A 106 15.59 5.90 -14.26
N GLU A 107 16.75 6.31 -14.77
CA GLU A 107 18.01 5.59 -14.62
C GLU A 107 18.35 5.36 -13.14
N SER A 108 18.29 6.42 -12.33
CA SER A 108 18.51 6.32 -10.87
C SER A 108 17.52 5.40 -10.17
N ILE A 109 16.27 5.32 -10.64
CA ILE A 109 15.27 4.39 -10.09
C ILE A 109 15.62 2.95 -10.44
N VAL A 110 15.99 2.69 -11.69
CA VAL A 110 16.37 1.34 -12.16
C VAL A 110 17.59 0.84 -11.40
N GLU A 111 18.62 1.67 -11.20
CA GLU A 111 19.80 1.29 -10.42
C GLU A 111 19.46 0.88 -8.98
N ARG A 112 18.55 1.63 -8.34
CA ARG A 112 18.07 1.30 -6.98
C ARG A 112 17.34 -0.03 -6.94
N ILE A 113 16.49 -0.31 -7.94
CA ILE A 113 15.75 -1.58 -8.03
C ILE A 113 16.72 -2.74 -8.28
N MET A 114 17.64 -2.60 -9.23
CA MET A 114 18.67 -3.62 -9.51
C MET A 114 19.53 -3.92 -8.28
N GLY A 115 19.89 -2.89 -7.51
CA GLY A 115 20.63 -3.05 -6.25
C GLY A 115 19.85 -3.75 -5.13
N LEU A 116 18.51 -3.77 -5.16
CA LEU A 116 17.70 -4.57 -4.25
C LEU A 116 17.77 -6.07 -4.61
N ILE A 117 17.70 -6.38 -5.90
CA ILE A 117 17.72 -7.77 -6.40
C ILE A 117 19.10 -8.42 -6.12
N GLN A 118 20.19 -7.68 -6.27
CA GLN A 118 21.56 -8.19 -6.06
C GLN A 118 21.94 -8.43 -4.58
N ARG A 119 21.09 -8.06 -3.63
CA ARG A 119 21.31 -8.23 -2.17
C ARG A 119 20.48 -9.34 -1.55
N MET A 120 19.69 -10.06 -2.37
CA MET A 120 18.96 -11.27 -2.01
C MET A 120 19.75 -12.50 -2.43
#